data_AF-A0A961AKX0-F1
#
_entry.id   AF-A0A961AKX0-F1
#
_cell.length_a   1.000
_cell.length_b   1.000
_cell.length_c   1.000
_cell.angle_alpha   90.00
_cell.angle_beta   90.00
_cell.angle_gamma   90.00
#
_symmetry.space_group_name_H-M   'P 1'
#
loop_
_entity.id
_entity.type
_entity.pdbx_description
1 polymer ?
#
loop_
_entity_poly.entity_id
_entity_poly.type
_entity_poly.pdbx_seq_one_letter_code
_entity_poly.pdbx_strand_id
1 'polypeptide(L)'
;MKRVLIKGGIGVLILILGFAIGAFYLSAKSGYHYKLLKEKDYESALGPVKWSCFMESVGFPFLDTDRTMITIGNRTIYKAQRGFQEGKPIARNIEISGQSITWEDGDYRYHLTMEAMTEDETERPNP
;
A
#
# COMPACT_ATOMS: atom_id res chain seq x y z
N MET A 1 26.27 50.29 12.89
CA MET A 1 26.72 49.01 12.33
C MET A 1 26.17 47.79 13.08
N LYS A 2 26.41 47.62 14.40
CA LYS A 2 25.91 46.46 15.17
C LYS A 2 24.40 46.17 15.01
N ARG A 3 23.54 47.19 15.05
CA ARG A 3 22.08 47.02 14.89
C ARG A 3 21.64 46.58 13.48
N VAL A 4 22.43 46.90 12.44
CA VAL A 4 22.14 46.50 11.05
C VAL A 4 22.53 45.04 10.84
N LEU A 5 23.67 44.61 11.41
CA LEU A 5 24.11 43.21 11.42
C LEU A 5 23.12 42.31 12.16
N ILE A 6 22.57 42.76 13.30
CA ILE A 6 21.55 42.00 14.05
C ILE A 6 20.26 41.85 13.24
N LYS A 7 19.77 42.93 12.60
CA LYS A 7 18.56 42.87 11.75
C LYS A 7 18.76 41.99 10.52
N GLY A 8 19.93 42.05 9.89
CA GLY A 8 20.31 41.17 8.78
C GLY A 8 20.34 39.69 9.19
N GLY A 9 20.94 39.39 10.35
CA GLY A 9 20.96 38.04 10.91
C GLY A 9 19.56 37.49 11.20
N ILE A 10 18.66 38.30 11.76
CA ILE A 10 17.26 37.92 11.98
C ILE A 10 16.55 37.64 10.65
N GLY A 11 16.77 38.48 9.64
CA GLY A 11 16.20 38.27 8.30
C GLY A 11 16.64 36.94 7.69
N VAL A 12 17.93 36.62 7.76
CA VAL A 12 18.47 35.34 7.28
C VAL A 12 17.89 34.16 8.06
N LEU A 13 17.74 34.30 9.39
CA LEU A 13 17.20 33.24 10.23
C LEU A 13 15.74 32.91 9.87
N ILE A 14 14.90 33.94 9.65
CA ILE A 14 13.50 33.77 9.22
C ILE A 14 13.43 33.08 7.85
N LEU A 15 14.33 33.45 6.95
CA LEU A 15 14.38 32.90 5.59
C LEU A 15 14.75 31.40 5.60
N ILE A 16 15.74 31.01 6.41
CA ILE A 16 16.11 29.60 6.64
C ILE A 16 14.94 28.84 7.26
N LEU A 17 14.28 29.42 8.26
CA LEU A 17 13.13 28.80 8.92
C LEU A 17 11.98 28.55 7.93
N GLY A 18 11.69 29.53 7.07
CA GLY A 18 10.67 29.43 6.02
C GLY A 18 10.96 28.31 5.03
N PHE A 19 12.21 28.19 4.56
CA PHE A 19 12.62 27.07 3.69
C PHE A 19 12.51 25.72 4.39
N ALA A 20 12.94 25.61 5.64
CA ALA A 20 12.85 24.36 6.41
C ALA A 20 11.38 23.93 6.61
N ILE A 21 10.50 24.86 6.97
CA ILE A 21 9.07 24.60 7.13
C ILE A 21 8.43 24.22 5.79
N GLY A 22 8.78 24.91 4.70
CA GLY A 22 8.28 24.60 3.36
C GLY A 22 8.71 23.21 2.88
N ALA A 23 9.98 22.86 3.07
CA ALA A 23 10.51 21.54 2.73
C ALA A 23 9.87 20.43 3.58
N PHE A 24 9.68 20.68 4.88
CA PHE A 24 8.98 19.74 5.76
C PHE A 24 7.52 19.55 5.34
N TYR A 25 6.81 20.62 5.03
CA TYR A 25 5.42 20.55 4.56
C TYR A 25 5.30 19.79 3.24
N LEU A 26 6.22 20.02 2.31
CA LEU A 26 6.25 19.29 1.04
C LEU A 26 6.49 17.81 1.28
N SER A 27 7.52 17.47 2.08
CA SER A 27 7.86 16.09 2.44
C SER A 27 6.70 15.38 3.16
N ALA A 28 6.06 16.05 4.11
CA ALA A 28 4.91 15.52 4.84
C ALA A 28 3.65 15.40 3.97
N LYS A 29 3.55 16.13 2.85
CA LYS A 29 2.42 16.05 1.91
C LYS A 29 2.65 15.02 0.80
N SER A 30 3.90 14.82 0.37
CA SER A 30 4.24 13.90 -0.73
C SER A 30 4.92 12.62 -0.29
N GLY A 31 5.18 12.46 1.01
CA GLY A 31 5.81 11.28 1.58
C GLY A 31 4.95 10.04 1.41
N TYR A 32 5.52 8.96 0.90
CA TYR A 32 4.88 7.66 0.90
C TYR A 32 5.17 6.96 2.23
N HIS A 33 4.12 6.63 2.97
CA HIS A 33 4.22 5.97 4.26
C HIS A 33 3.63 4.57 4.14
N TYR A 34 4.47 3.57 4.40
CA TYR A 34 4.07 2.17 4.42
C TYR A 34 4.37 1.58 5.79
N LYS A 35 3.38 0.89 6.36
CA LYS A 35 3.53 0.18 7.63
C LYS A 35 2.85 -1.18 7.51
N LEU A 36 3.64 -2.24 7.51
CA LEU A 36 3.13 -3.60 7.62
C LEU A 36 2.57 -3.86 9.02
N LEU A 37 1.35 -4.38 9.11
CA LEU A 37 0.69 -4.71 10.37
C LEU A 37 0.72 -6.21 10.64
N LYS A 38 0.36 -7.00 9.62
CA LYS A 38 0.35 -8.47 9.68
C LYS A 38 0.71 -9.05 8.33
N GLU A 39 1.29 -10.23 8.37
CA GLU A 39 1.67 -11.00 7.19
C GLU A 39 1.46 -12.47 7.48
N LYS A 40 1.07 -13.23 6.46
CA LYS A 40 0.98 -14.67 6.51
C LYS A 40 1.22 -15.26 5.13
N ASP A 41 2.08 -16.26 5.08
CA ASP A 41 2.38 -17.00 3.88
C ASP A 41 1.62 -18.33 3.86
N TYR A 42 1.29 -18.76 2.66
CA TYR A 42 0.58 -19.98 2.37
C TYR A 42 1.27 -20.70 1.22
N GLU A 43 1.51 -21.99 1.43
CA GLU A 43 2.01 -22.89 0.39
C GLU A 43 0.91 -23.17 -0.64
N SER A 44 1.25 -23.11 -1.93
CA SER A 44 0.32 -23.38 -3.03
C SER A 44 1.04 -23.98 -4.22
N ALA A 45 0.33 -24.82 -4.98
CA ALA A 45 0.82 -25.36 -6.23
C ALA A 45 1.04 -24.28 -7.31
N LEU A 46 0.44 -23.10 -7.14
CA LEU A 46 0.58 -21.95 -8.04
C LEU A 46 1.80 -21.07 -7.73
N GLY A 47 2.56 -21.41 -6.69
CA GLY A 47 3.64 -20.59 -6.13
C GLY A 47 3.27 -19.93 -4.80
N PRO A 48 4.22 -19.28 -4.12
CA PRO A 48 4.00 -18.77 -2.77
C PRO A 48 2.88 -17.72 -2.76
N VAL A 49 1.86 -17.96 -1.95
CA VAL A 49 0.76 -17.03 -1.72
C VAL A 49 1.03 -16.28 -0.43
N LYS A 50 1.05 -14.96 -0.51
CA LYS A 50 1.29 -14.09 0.63
C LYS A 50 0.09 -13.19 0.85
N TRP A 51 -0.40 -13.21 2.08
CA TRP A 51 -1.38 -12.27 2.58
C TRP A 51 -0.69 -11.23 3.45
N SER A 52 -1.00 -9.96 3.21
CA SER A 52 -0.52 -8.86 4.03
C SER A 52 -1.64 -7.91 4.39
N CYS A 53 -1.58 -7.43 5.62
CA CYS A 53 -2.37 -6.32 6.12
C CYS A 53 -1.42 -5.18 6.45
N PHE A 54 -1.64 -4.02 5.87
CA PHE A 54 -0.73 -2.87 5.97
C PHE A 54 -1.48 -1.55 5.93
N MET A 55 -0.83 -0.49 6.39
CA MET A 55 -1.25 0.88 6.14
C MET A 55 -0.38 1.47 5.03
N GLU A 56 -1.03 2.13 4.08
CA GLU A 56 -0.38 2.83 2.99
C GLU A 56 -1.02 4.21 2.88
N SER A 57 -0.17 5.25 2.96
CA SER A 57 -0.55 6.65 2.97
C SER A 57 0.35 7.44 2.03
N VAL A 58 -0.22 8.44 1.36
CA VAL A 58 0.55 9.48 0.67
C VAL A 58 0.27 10.80 1.38
N GLY A 59 1.31 11.41 1.91
CA GLY A 59 1.21 12.58 2.75
C GLY A 59 0.95 12.21 4.20
N PHE A 60 0.02 12.90 4.86
CA PHE A 60 -0.16 12.76 6.30
C PHE A 60 -0.87 11.45 6.70
N PRO A 61 -0.20 10.54 7.43
CA PRO A 61 -0.65 9.15 7.63
C PRO A 61 -1.71 8.95 8.73
N PHE A 62 -2.32 10.00 9.27
CA PHE A 62 -3.17 9.91 10.46
C PHE A 62 -4.65 9.58 10.18
N LEU A 63 -5.08 9.63 8.91
CA LEU A 63 -6.45 9.27 8.50
C LEU A 63 -6.55 8.01 7.66
N ASP A 64 -5.40 7.47 7.22
CA ASP A 64 -5.42 6.29 6.38
C ASP A 64 -5.77 5.04 7.17
N THR A 65 -6.59 4.21 6.54
CA THR A 65 -7.10 2.98 7.11
C THR A 65 -6.27 1.78 6.66
N ASP A 66 -6.40 0.68 7.39
CA ASP A 66 -5.80 -0.59 7.01
C ASP A 66 -6.22 -1.02 5.60
N ARG A 67 -5.30 -1.68 4.92
CA ARG A 67 -5.45 -2.30 3.61
C ARG A 67 -5.07 -3.76 3.73
N THR A 68 -5.71 -4.59 2.92
CA THR A 68 -5.39 -6.00 2.77
C THR A 68 -4.93 -6.26 1.35
N MET A 69 -3.96 -7.16 1.19
CA MET A 69 -3.46 -7.58 -0.12
C MET A 69 -3.16 -9.07 -0.11
N ILE A 70 -3.49 -9.72 -1.21
CA ILE A 70 -3.10 -11.10 -1.49
C ILE A 70 -2.26 -11.10 -2.77
N THR A 71 -1.07 -11.67 -2.67
CA THR A 71 -0.11 -11.79 -3.77
C THR A 71 0.24 -13.25 -4.03
N ILE A 72 0.45 -13.60 -5.29
CA ILE A 72 0.97 -14.91 -5.72
C ILE A 72 2.26 -14.66 -6.51
N GLY A 73 3.39 -15.11 -5.97
CA GLY A 73 4.70 -14.70 -6.49
C GLY A 73 4.82 -13.18 -6.54
N ASN A 74 5.02 -12.61 -7.73
CA ASN A 74 5.13 -11.16 -7.93
C ASN A 74 3.81 -10.48 -8.38
N ARG A 75 2.69 -11.19 -8.38
CA ARG A 75 1.41 -10.69 -8.88
C ARG A 75 0.45 -10.39 -7.73
N THR A 76 -0.18 -9.22 -7.74
CA THR A 76 -1.28 -8.92 -6.82
C THR A 76 -2.58 -9.42 -7.43
N ILE A 77 -3.28 -10.31 -6.73
CA ILE A 77 -4.58 -10.84 -7.17
C ILE A 77 -5.76 -10.17 -6.45
N TYR A 78 -5.49 -9.59 -5.28
CA TYR A 78 -6.50 -8.87 -4.51
C TYR A 78 -5.85 -7.74 -3.71
N LYS A 79 -6.47 -6.55 -3.75
CA LYS A 79 -6.14 -5.44 -2.86
C LYS A 79 -7.43 -4.71 -2.53
N ALA A 80 -7.70 -4.55 -1.23
CA ALA A 80 -8.84 -3.76 -0.76
C ALA A 80 -8.38 -2.79 0.33
N GLN A 81 -9.00 -1.62 0.31
CA GLN A 81 -8.81 -0.56 1.29
C GLN A 81 -10.14 -0.32 2.00
N ARG A 82 -10.10 -0.11 3.31
CA ARG A 82 -11.30 0.27 4.07
C ARG A 82 -11.71 1.70 3.66
N GLY A 83 -12.98 1.91 3.35
CA GLY A 83 -13.49 3.26 3.04
C GLY A 83 -13.64 4.16 4.28
N PHE A 84 -13.74 3.56 5.47
CA PHE A 84 -13.88 4.26 6.76
C PHE A 84 -13.32 3.41 7.90
N GLN A 85 -12.99 4.04 9.04
CA GLN A 85 -12.38 3.36 10.21
C GLN A 85 -13.23 2.23 10.80
N GLU A 86 -14.52 2.16 10.47
CA GLU A 86 -15.45 1.11 10.93
C GLU A 86 -15.69 0.00 9.89
N GLY A 87 -15.42 0.26 8.61
CA GLY A 87 -15.66 -0.71 7.53
C GLY A 87 -14.75 -1.94 7.69
N LYS A 88 -15.20 -3.15 7.35
CA LYS A 88 -14.43 -4.38 7.58
C LYS A 88 -13.93 -5.15 6.34
N PRO A 89 -13.66 -4.57 5.15
CA PRO A 89 -13.14 -5.34 4.01
C PRO A 89 -11.68 -5.76 4.22
N ILE A 90 -11.45 -6.69 5.16
CA ILE A 90 -10.15 -7.29 5.46
C ILE A 90 -10.25 -8.75 5.02
N ALA A 91 -9.41 -9.13 4.06
CA ALA A 91 -9.37 -10.51 3.59
C ALA A 91 -9.00 -11.41 4.77
N ARG A 92 -9.83 -12.42 5.02
CA ARG A 92 -9.70 -13.39 6.08
C ARG A 92 -10.16 -14.75 5.60
N ASN A 93 -9.91 -15.77 6.43
CA ASN A 93 -10.24 -17.17 6.12
C ASN A 93 -9.72 -17.59 4.75
N ILE A 94 -8.45 -17.26 4.47
CA ILE A 94 -7.82 -17.63 3.21
C ILE A 94 -7.57 -19.13 3.22
N GLU A 95 -8.14 -19.81 2.23
CA GLU A 95 -7.96 -21.23 2.00
C GLU A 95 -7.37 -21.45 0.62
N ILE A 96 -6.45 -22.40 0.52
CA ILE A 96 -5.80 -22.79 -0.72
C ILE A 96 -6.08 -24.25 -0.96
N SER A 97 -6.58 -24.57 -2.15
CA SER A 97 -6.84 -25.94 -2.57
C SER A 97 -6.43 -26.10 -4.03
N GLY A 98 -5.30 -26.78 -4.26
CA GLY A 98 -4.73 -26.99 -5.59
C GLY A 98 -4.45 -25.68 -6.30
N GLN A 99 -5.22 -25.41 -7.36
CA GLN A 99 -5.12 -24.21 -8.21
C GLN A 99 -6.17 -23.14 -7.87
N SER A 100 -6.84 -23.28 -6.73
CA SER A 100 -7.85 -22.34 -6.28
C SER A 100 -7.46 -21.70 -4.95
N ILE A 101 -7.77 -20.42 -4.83
CA ILE A 101 -7.68 -19.64 -3.60
C ILE A 101 -9.04 -19.02 -3.30
N THR A 102 -9.45 -19.12 -2.04
CA THR A 102 -10.69 -18.53 -1.55
C THR A 102 -10.39 -17.62 -0.39
N TRP A 103 -11.17 -16.54 -0.26
CA TRP A 103 -11.12 -15.65 0.89
C TRP A 103 -12.46 -14.95 1.05
N GLU A 104 -12.71 -14.37 2.20
CA GLU A 104 -13.82 -13.45 2.40
C GLU A 104 -13.29 -12.12 2.93
N ASP A 105 -13.95 -11.02 2.60
CA ASP A 105 -13.63 -9.70 3.15
C ASP A 105 -14.68 -9.20 4.15
N GLY A 106 -15.71 -9.99 4.42
CA GLY A 106 -16.81 -9.61 5.32
C GLY A 106 -18.05 -9.10 4.60
N ASP A 107 -17.92 -8.63 3.36
CA ASP A 107 -19.04 -8.26 2.50
C ASP A 107 -19.29 -9.35 1.45
N TYR A 108 -18.22 -9.91 0.89
CA TYR A 108 -18.26 -10.95 -0.14
C TYR A 108 -17.32 -12.11 0.18
N ARG A 109 -17.64 -13.26 -0.42
CA ARG A 109 -16.74 -14.40 -0.53
C ARG A 109 -16.24 -14.50 -1.96
N TYR A 110 -14.93 -14.59 -2.10
CA TYR A 110 -14.22 -14.63 -3.37
C TYR A 110 -13.66 -16.03 -3.60
N HIS A 111 -13.76 -16.45 -4.85
CA HIS A 111 -13.18 -17.70 -5.35
C HIS A 111 -12.40 -17.37 -6.61
N LEU A 112 -11.10 -17.63 -6.58
CA LEU A 112 -10.23 -17.46 -7.73
C LEU A 112 -9.59 -18.80 -8.07
N THR A 113 -9.85 -19.27 -9.28
CA THR A 113 -9.17 -20.43 -9.88
C THR A 113 -8.24 -19.92 -10.96
N MET A 114 -7.01 -20.41 -10.99
CA MET A 114 -5.99 -19.96 -11.94
C MET A 114 -5.44 -21.15 -12.72
N GLU A 115 -5.45 -21.04 -14.04
CA GLU A 115 -4.88 -22.03 -14.94
C GLU A 115 -3.61 -21.47 -15.58
N ALA A 116 -2.61 -22.33 -15.76
CA ALA A 116 -1.39 -21.94 -16.45
C ALA A 116 -1.67 -21.88 -17.96
N MET A 117 -1.43 -20.72 -18.57
CA MET A 117 -1.47 -20.57 -20.03
C MET A 117 -0.28 -21.34 -20.62
N THR A 118 -0.52 -22.14 -21.65
CA THR A 118 0.54 -22.72 -22.50
C THR A 118 1.10 -21.65 -23.46
N GLU A 119 2.38 -21.75 -23.81
CA GLU A 119 3.12 -20.76 -24.64
C GLU A 119 2.37 -20.35 -25.92
N ASP A 120 1.68 -21.29 -26.57
CA ASP A 120 0.92 -21.09 -27.81
C ASP A 120 -0.32 -20.16 -27.68
N GLU A 121 -0.80 -19.90 -26.47
CA GLU A 121 -1.97 -19.03 -26.26
C GLU A 121 -1.59 -17.56 -26.04
N THR A 122 -0.32 -17.30 -25.71
CA THR A 122 0.21 -15.95 -25.49
C THR A 122 0.45 -15.17 -26.80
N GLU A 123 0.59 -15.87 -27.93
CA GLU A 123 0.88 -15.27 -29.24
C GLU A 123 -0.36 -15.05 -30.12
N ARG A 124 -1.57 -15.44 -29.69
CA ARG A 124 -2.77 -15.20 -30.50
C ARG A 124 -3.05 -13.69 -30.55
N PRO A 125 -3.00 -13.04 -31.74
CA PRO A 125 -3.50 -11.69 -31.86
C PRO A 125 -5.01 -11.71 -31.57
N ASN A 126 -5.47 -10.78 -30.74
CA ASN A 126 -6.90 -10.58 -30.48
C ASN A 126 -7.65 -10.49 -31.82
N PRO A 127 -8.78 -11.21 -32.01
CA PRO A 127 -9.64 -11.04 -33.18
C PRO A 127 -10.29 -9.66 -33.25
#